data_AF-A0ABD5NZS5-F1
#
_entry.id   AF-A0ABD5NZS5-F1
#
_cell.length_a   1.000
_cell.length_b   1.000
_cell.length_c   1.000
_cell.angle_alpha   90.00
_cell.angle_beta   90.00
_cell.angle_gamma   90.00
#
_symmetry.space_group_name_H-M   'P 1'
#
loop_
_entity.id
_entity.type
_entity.pdbx_description
1 polymer ?
#
loop_
_entity_poly.entity_id
_entity_poly.type
_entity_poly.pdbx_seq_one_letter_code
_entity_poly.pdbx_strand_id
1 'polypeptide(L)'
;MAGARRFEIVEHLTNTELNQAIEEAQKVDETRLVRRLCFVKNLYDGKTQQQAGEAVGVSQLTSSRWAREWNERGVEGLRPRFGGGRLPKLTPTQ
;
A
#
# COMPACT_ATOMS: atom_id res chain seq x y z
N MET A 1 -28.10 1.77 8.62
CA MET A 1 -27.00 2.06 7.68
C MET A 1 -25.99 2.94 8.40
N ALA A 2 -24.91 2.36 8.92
CA ALA A 2 -23.89 3.12 9.64
C ALA A 2 -23.25 4.12 8.67
N GLY A 3 -23.26 5.40 9.03
CA GLY A 3 -22.70 6.48 8.21
C GLY A 3 -21.25 6.15 7.89
N ALA A 4 -20.98 5.85 6.61
CA ALA A 4 -19.63 5.69 6.11
C ALA A 4 -18.92 7.02 6.36
N ARG A 5 -18.03 7.06 7.36
CA ARG A 5 -17.08 8.14 7.51
C ARG A 5 -16.36 8.25 6.17
N ARG A 6 -16.58 9.35 5.44
CA ARG A 6 -15.86 9.62 4.20
C ARG A 6 -14.37 9.66 4.57
N PHE A 7 -13.63 8.67 4.09
CA PHE A 7 -12.18 8.66 4.23
C PHE A 7 -11.61 9.48 3.09
N GLU A 8 -10.81 10.49 3.41
CA GLU A 8 -10.15 11.33 2.44
C GLU A 8 -8.78 10.72 2.09
N ILE A 9 -8.53 10.53 0.79
CA ILE A 9 -7.25 10.05 0.28
C ILE A 9 -6.40 11.26 -0.12
N VAL A 10 -5.14 11.31 0.32
CA VAL A 10 -4.20 12.36 -0.07
C VAL A 10 -3.66 12.05 -1.47
N GLU A 11 -3.70 13.03 -2.36
CA GLU A 11 -3.15 12.90 -3.70
C GLU A 11 -1.63 13.17 -3.70
N HIS A 12 -0.82 12.15 -3.40
CA HIS A 12 0.65 12.23 -3.48
C HIS A 12 1.20 12.13 -4.90
N LEU A 13 0.43 11.51 -5.78
CA LEU A 13 0.72 11.32 -7.21
C LEU A 13 -0.54 11.64 -8.01
N THR A 14 -0.39 12.13 -9.22
CA THR A 14 -1.47 12.16 -10.23
C THR A 14 -1.82 10.74 -10.70
N ASN A 15 -2.97 10.57 -11.36
CA ASN A 15 -3.34 9.28 -11.95
C ASN A 15 -2.29 8.75 -12.93
N THR A 16 -1.65 9.63 -13.71
CA THR A 16 -0.60 9.25 -14.66
C THR A 16 0.67 8.80 -13.94
N GLU A 17 1.12 9.54 -12.92
CA GLU A 17 2.29 9.16 -12.13
C GLU A 17 2.08 7.87 -11.33
N LEU A 18 0.85 7.65 -10.84
CA LEU A 18 0.49 6.40 -10.18
C LEU A 18 0.56 5.20 -11.13
N ASN A 19 0.13 5.37 -12.39
CA ASN A 19 0.30 4.34 -13.42
C ASN A 19 1.78 4.08 -13.69
N GLN A 20 2.59 5.12 -13.83
CA GLN A 20 4.03 4.97 -14.01
C GLN A 20 4.66 4.23 -12.82
N ALA A 21 4.29 4.56 -11.59
CA ALA A 21 4.80 3.88 -10.39
C ALA A 21 4.43 2.39 -10.36
N ILE A 22 3.23 2.02 -10.83
CA ILE A 22 2.81 0.62 -10.99
C ILE A 22 3.70 -0.08 -12.02
N GLU A 23 3.93 0.53 -13.18
CA GLU A 23 4.77 -0.03 -14.25
C GLU A 23 6.22 -0.20 -13.80
N GLU A 24 6.80 0.80 -13.14
CA GLU A 24 8.17 0.71 -12.61
C GLU A 24 8.29 -0.39 -11.56
N ALA A 25 7.34 -0.48 -10.62
CA ALA A 25 7.33 -1.55 -9.63
C ALA A 25 7.16 -2.95 -10.25
N GLN A 26 6.44 -3.07 -11.38
CA GLN A 26 6.35 -4.31 -12.14
C GLN A 26 7.69 -4.67 -12.80
N LYS A 27 8.39 -3.69 -13.40
CA LYS A 27 9.69 -3.92 -14.06
C LYS A 27 10.78 -4.43 -13.11
N VAL A 28 10.73 -4.02 -11.84
CA VAL A 28 11.70 -4.45 -10.82
C VAL A 28 11.18 -5.59 -9.92
N ASP A 29 10.11 -6.27 -10.33
CA ASP A 29 9.49 -7.40 -9.60
C ASP A 29 9.09 -7.10 -8.14
N GLU A 30 8.75 -5.84 -7.83
CA GLU A 30 8.21 -5.45 -6.52
C GLU A 30 6.72 -5.80 -6.40
N THR A 31 6.36 -7.08 -6.56
CA THR A 31 4.96 -7.56 -6.64
C THR A 31 4.07 -7.08 -5.48
N ARG A 32 4.66 -6.94 -4.28
CA ARG A 32 3.95 -6.41 -3.10
C ARG A 32 3.61 -4.93 -3.24
N LEU A 33 4.52 -4.14 -3.81
CA LEU A 33 4.29 -2.72 -4.06
C LEU A 33 3.27 -2.54 -5.18
N VAL A 34 3.39 -3.31 -6.27
CA VAL A 34 2.40 -3.32 -7.39
C VAL A 34 0.98 -3.50 -6.84
N ARG A 35 0.76 -4.54 -6.03
CA ARG A 35 -0.56 -4.81 -5.43
C ARG A 35 -1.08 -3.64 -4.58
N ARG A 36 -0.20 -2.97 -3.83
CA ARG A 36 -0.56 -1.83 -2.97
C ARG A 36 -0.81 -0.55 -3.76
N LEU A 37 -0.09 -0.31 -4.85
CA LEU A 37 -0.34 0.81 -5.75
C LEU A 37 -1.65 0.61 -6.53
N CYS A 38 -1.96 -0.63 -6.96
CA CYS A 38 -3.27 -0.96 -7.51
C CYS A 38 -4.40 -0.69 -6.52
N PHE A 39 -4.18 -0.91 -5.22
CA PHE A 39 -5.15 -0.52 -4.19
C PHE A 39 -5.39 0.99 -4.17
N VAL A 40 -4.34 1.82 -4.22
CA VAL A 40 -4.49 3.28 -4.27
C VAL A 40 -5.20 3.72 -5.54
N LYS A 41 -4.90 3.11 -6.69
CA LYS A 41 -5.58 3.40 -7.95
C LYS A 41 -7.09 3.17 -7.84
N ASN A 42 -7.51 2.09 -7.19
CA ASN A 42 -8.91 1.84 -6.91
C ASN A 42 -9.56 2.95 -6.05
N LEU A 43 -8.83 3.54 -5.10
CA LEU A 43 -9.33 4.67 -4.30
C LEU A 43 -9.48 5.94 -5.15
N TYR A 44 -8.54 6.20 -6.06
CA TYR A 44 -8.62 7.31 -7.01
C TYR A 44 -9.79 7.15 -7.98
N ASP A 45 -10.14 5.91 -8.33
CA ASP A 45 -11.36 5.59 -9.09
C ASP A 45 -12.66 5.76 -8.28
N GLY A 46 -12.59 6.26 -7.04
CA GLY A 46 -13.73 6.54 -6.17
C GLY A 46 -14.25 5.33 -5.38
N LYS A 47 -13.54 4.20 -5.36
CA LYS A 47 -13.92 3.05 -4.53
C LYS A 47 -13.68 3.34 -3.05
N THR A 48 -14.53 2.79 -2.20
CA THR A 48 -14.29 2.79 -0.76
C THR A 48 -13.06 1.94 -0.39
N GLN A 49 -12.46 2.18 0.78
CA GLN A 49 -11.36 1.35 1.30
C GLN A 49 -11.69 -0.15 1.32
N GLN A 50 -12.96 -0.49 1.59
CA GLN A 50 -13.41 -1.88 1.57
C GLN A 50 -13.39 -2.45 0.15
N GLN A 51 -14.07 -1.78 -0.80
CA GLN A 51 -14.13 -2.22 -2.19
C GLN A 51 -12.74 -2.28 -2.85
N ALA A 52 -11.88 -1.30 -2.59
CA ALA A 52 -10.50 -1.30 -3.07
C ALA A 52 -9.70 -2.45 -2.46
N GLY A 53 -9.91 -2.75 -1.17
CA GLY A 53 -9.29 -3.89 -0.48
C GLY A 53 -9.72 -5.23 -1.06
N GLU A 54 -11.02 -5.41 -1.29
CA GLU A 54 -11.60 -6.60 -1.93
C GLU A 54 -11.05 -6.80 -3.35
N ALA A 55 -10.94 -5.71 -4.14
CA ALA A 55 -10.41 -5.76 -5.51
C ALA A 55 -8.97 -6.28 -5.58
N VAL A 56 -8.17 -6.05 -4.54
CA VAL A 56 -6.81 -6.57 -4.44
C VAL A 56 -6.71 -7.78 -3.50
N GLY A 57 -7.81 -8.34 -3.02
CA GLY A 57 -7.86 -9.54 -2.18
C GLY A 57 -7.31 -9.38 -0.75
N VAL A 58 -7.48 -8.23 -0.10
CA VAL A 58 -7.06 -8.01 1.30
C VAL A 58 -8.25 -7.69 2.21
N SER A 59 -8.10 -7.94 3.52
CA SER A 59 -9.12 -7.62 4.52
C SER A 59 -9.32 -6.12 4.70
N GLN A 60 -10.50 -5.72 5.21
CA GLN A 60 -10.81 -4.33 5.56
C GLN A 60 -9.79 -3.69 6.50
N LEU A 61 -9.28 -4.45 7.48
CA LEU A 61 -8.22 -3.96 8.38
C LEU A 61 -6.94 -3.64 7.61
N THR A 62 -6.59 -4.48 6.64
CA THR A 62 -5.38 -4.29 5.82
C THR A 62 -5.55 -3.10 4.89
N SER A 63 -6.71 -2.96 4.25
CA SER A 63 -6.98 -1.83 3.36
C SER A 63 -7.00 -0.50 4.10
N SER A 64 -7.61 -0.45 5.29
CA SER A 64 -7.58 0.73 6.15
C SER A 64 -6.15 1.13 6.54
N ARG A 65 -5.29 0.15 6.88
CA ARG A 65 -3.87 0.39 7.15
C ARG A 65 -3.13 0.93 5.93
N TRP A 66 -3.33 0.35 4.74
CA TRP A 66 -2.66 0.82 3.51
C TRP A 66 -3.07 2.24 3.13
N ALA A 67 -4.36 2.57 3.25
CA ALA A 67 -4.83 3.92 2.97
C ALA A 67 -4.23 4.96 3.94
N ARG A 68 -4.06 4.59 5.21
CA ARG A 68 -3.36 5.42 6.20
C ARG A 68 -1.88 5.60 5.88
N GLU A 69 -1.14 4.52 5.60
CA GLU A 69 0.28 4.60 5.26
C GLU A 69 0.50 5.41 3.97
N TRP A 70 -0.39 5.28 2.98
CA TRP A 70 -0.40 6.14 1.81
C TRP A 70 -0.58 7.61 2.18
N ASN A 71 -1.62 7.94 2.96
CA ASN A 71 -1.84 9.33 3.38
C ASN A 71 -0.64 9.91 4.13
N GLU A 72 0.02 9.12 4.98
CA GLU A 72 1.16 9.58 5.79
C GLU A 72 2.47 9.68 5.00
N ARG A 73 2.75 8.78 4.04
CA ARG A 73 4.09 8.61 3.45
C ARG A 73 4.12 8.32 1.94
N GLY A 74 2.98 8.37 1.26
CA GLY A 74 2.89 8.06 -0.17
C GLY A 74 3.40 6.66 -0.52
N VAL A 75 4.17 6.56 -1.61
CA VAL A 75 4.73 5.30 -2.12
C VAL A 75 5.61 4.60 -1.08
N GLU A 76 6.40 5.35 -0.31
CA GLU A 76 7.30 4.78 0.72
C GLU A 76 6.52 4.08 1.84
N GLY A 77 5.34 4.60 2.22
CA GLY A 77 4.45 3.96 3.19
C GLY A 77 3.91 2.61 2.71
N LEU A 78 3.79 2.45 1.39
CA LEU A 78 3.34 1.20 0.79
C LEU A 78 4.46 0.19 0.59
N ARG A 79 5.74 0.56 0.66
CA ARG A 79 6.81 -0.43 0.59
C ARG A 79 6.83 -1.32 1.85
N PRO A 80 7.01 -2.64 1.71
CA PRO A 80 7.18 -3.51 2.87
C PRO A 80 8.45 -3.12 3.64
N ARG A 81 8.30 -2.81 4.93
CA ARG A 81 9.45 -2.54 5.81
C ARG A 81 10.07 -3.89 6.19
N PHE A 82 11.21 -4.24 5.58
CA PHE A 82 11.97 -5.46 5.90
C PHE A 82 12.87 -5.30 7.16
N GLY A 83 12.63 -4.29 8.00
CA GLY A 83 13.36 -4.07 9.25
C GLY A 83 12.59 -4.64 10.44
N GLY A 84 13.02 -5.78 10.97
CA GLY A 84 12.42 -6.36 12.18
C GLY A 84 12.68 -7.86 12.41
N GLY A 85 13.57 -8.48 11.64
CA GLY A 85 14.09 -9.79 12.04
C GLY A 85 14.98 -9.65 13.27
N ARG A 86 14.82 -10.55 14.25
CA ARG A 86 15.77 -10.71 15.36
C ARG A 86 17.16 -10.92 14.77
N LEU A 87 18.11 -10.03 15.08
CA LEU A 87 19.53 -10.22 14.77
C LEU A 87 19.96 -11.63 15.26
N PRO A 88 20.62 -12.45 14.42
CA PRO A 88 21.11 -13.75 14.85
C PRO A 88 22.07 -13.58 16.04
N LYS A 89 21.73 -14.18 17.18
CA LYS A 89 22.55 -14.15 18.40
C LYS A 89 23.68 -15.20 18.34
N LEU A 90 24.49 -15.20 17.29
CA LEU A 90 25.68 -16.03 17.23
C LEU A 90 26.86 -15.15 16.89
N THR A 91 27.55 -14.70 17.93
CA THR A 91 28.97 -14.36 17.82
C THR A 91 29.71 -15.65 17.44
N PRO A 92 30.51 -15.68 16.37
CA PRO A 92 31.40 -16.80 16.12
C PRO A 92 32.47 -16.79 17.21
N THR A 93 32.32 -17.66 18.21
CA THR A 93 33.44 -18.00 19.09
C THR A 93 34.40 -18.83 18.25
N GLN A 94 35.54 -18.24 17.94
CA GLN A 94 36.73 -18.95 17.43
C GLN A 94 37.35 -19.80 18.53
#